data_AF-A0A1I0RKR9-F1
#
_entry.id   AF-A0A1I0RKR9-F1
#
_cell.length_a   1.000
_cell.length_b   1.000
_cell.length_c   1.000
_cell.angle_alpha   90.00
_cell.angle_beta   90.00
_cell.angle_gamma   90.00
#
_symmetry.space_group_name_H-M   'P 1'
#
loop_
_entity.id
_entity.type
_entity.pdbx_description
1 polymer ?
#
loop_
_entity_poly.entity_id
_entity_poly.type
_entity_poly.pdbx_seq_one_letter_code
_entity_poly.pdbx_strand_id
1 'polypeptide(L)' 'MEEYSNFFESLIIISIIMAALTLAATDPKKHKIIRITLFVIAAIFLIAGLGGYFLITVSNVGSYRY' A
#
# COMPACT_ATOMS: atom_id res chain seq x y z
N MET A 1 -2.24 -9.74 -16.51
CA MET A 1 -1.40 -8.64 -15.99
C MET A 1 -2.23 -7.51 -15.42
N GLU A 2 -3.28 -7.08 -16.12
CA GLU A 2 -4.16 -5.99 -15.69
C GLU A 2 -4.88 -6.26 -14.35
N GLU A 3 -5.41 -7.47 -14.13
CA GLU A 3 -6.04 -7.86 -12.85
C GLU A 3 -5.06 -7.78 -11.66
N TYR A 4 -3.81 -8.21 -11.86
CA TYR A 4 -2.77 -8.12 -10.83
C TYR A 4 -2.35 -6.66 -10.60
N SER A 5 -2.27 -5.84 -11.66
CA SER A 5 -2.01 -4.40 -11.54
C SER A 5 -3.09 -3.71 -10.69
N ASN A 6 -4.36 -3.99 -10.98
CA ASN A 6 -5.51 -3.45 -10.25
C ASN A 6 -5.53 -3.91 -8.78
N PHE A 7 -5.08 -5.15 -8.50
CA PHE A 7 -4.92 -5.64 -7.13
C PHE A 7 -3.89 -4.82 -6.34
N PHE A 8 -2.69 -4.61 -6.90
CA PHE A 8 -1.65 -3.84 -6.22
C PHE A 8 -2.00 -2.36 -6.10
N GLU A 9 -2.66 -1.79 -7.10
CA GLU A 9 -3.18 -0.42 -7.03
C GLU A 9 -4.23 -0.26 -5.92
N SER A 10 -5.16 -1.21 -5.81
CA SER A 10 -6.13 -1.25 -4.72
C SER A 10 -5.46 -1.39 -3.36
N LEU A 11 -4.40 -2.18 -3.26
CA LEU A 11 -3.62 -2.36 -2.03
C LEU A 11 -2.94 -1.04 -1.59
N ILE A 12 -2.40 -0.28 -2.55
CA ILE A 12 -1.84 1.05 -2.31
C ILE A 12 -2.94 1.98 -1.77
N ILE A 13 -4.09 2.05 -2.45
CA ILE A 13 -5.22 2.91 -2.05
C ILE A 13 -5.69 2.58 -0.64
N ILE A 14 -5.91 1.30 -0.33
CA ILE A 14 -6.35 0.84 1.00
C ILE A 14 -5.33 1.22 2.07
N SER A 15 -4.03 1.08 1.80
CA SER A 15 -2.98 1.45 2.75
C SER A 15 -2.99 2.95 3.09
N ILE A 16 -3.22 3.82 2.10
CA ILE A 16 -3.31 5.27 2.27
C ILE A 16 -4.54 5.63 3.11
N ILE A 17 -5.69 5.02 2.79
CA ILE A 17 -6.94 5.24 3.54
C ILE A 17 -6.76 4.79 4.99
N MET A 18 -6.15 3.63 5.24
CA MET A 18 -5.86 3.14 6.59
C MET A 18 -4.97 4.12 7.37
N ALA A 19 -3.93 4.65 6.74
CA ALA A 19 -3.04 5.64 7.36
C ALA A 19 -3.79 6.93 7.71
N ALA A 20 -4.60 7.46 6.78
CA ALA A 20 -5.41 8.65 6.97
C ALA A 20 -6.46 8.49 8.10
N LEU A 21 -7.16 7.36 8.12
CA LEU A 21 -8.11 7.03 9.19
C LEU A 21 -7.42 6.90 10.54
N THR A 22 -6.27 6.25 10.57
CA THR A 22 -5.46 6.12 11.79
C THR A 22 -5.06 7.50 12.31
N LEU A 23 -4.68 8.44 11.43
CA LEU A 23 -4.39 9.83 11.76
C LEU A 23 -5.59 10.59 12.31
N ALA A 24 -6.76 10.44 11.67
CA ALA A 24 -7.96 11.18 12.04
C ALA A 24 -8.64 10.64 13.32
N ALA A 25 -8.58 9.32 13.54
CA ALA A 25 -9.35 8.66 14.59
C ALA A 25 -8.57 8.42 15.90
N THR A 26 -7.24 8.51 15.90
CA THR A 26 -6.44 8.18 17.09
C THR A 26 -5.81 9.41 17.74
N ASP A 27 -6.08 9.60 19.03
CA ASP A 27 -5.43 10.66 19.82
C ASP A 27 -3.92 10.34 19.97
N PRO A 28 -3.01 11.23 19.50
CA PRO A 28 -1.56 11.04 19.58
C PRO A 28 -1.03 10.80 21.00
N LYS A 29 -1.68 11.35 22.02
CA LYS A 29 -1.20 11.28 23.41
C LYS A 29 -1.66 10.02 24.13
N LYS A 30 -2.83 9.49 23.77
CA LYS A 30 -3.45 8.35 24.45
C LYS A 30 -3.22 7.01 23.75
N HIS A 31 -3.13 7.00 22.42
CA HIS A 31 -3.12 5.77 21.61
C HIS A 31 -1.82 5.56 20.83
N LYS A 32 -0.70 6.08 21.35
CA LYS A 32 0.61 6.08 20.66
C LYS A 32 1.03 4.70 20.14
N ILE A 33 0.91 3.65 20.96
CA ILE A 33 1.32 2.28 20.58
C ILE A 33 0.46 1.75 19.43
N ILE A 34 -0.87 1.81 19.57
CA ILE A 34 -1.83 1.32 18.56
C ILE A 34 -1.62 2.08 17.23
N ARG A 35 -1.44 3.40 17.30
CA ARG A 35 -1.20 4.24 16.13
C ARG A 35 0.08 3.84 15.39
N ILE A 36 1.19 3.61 16.12
CA ILE A 36 2.45 3.15 15.53
C ILE A 36 2.27 1.79 14.87
N THR A 37 1.63 0.84 15.56
CA THR A 37 1.39 -0.50 14.99
C THR A 37 0.55 -0.43 13.70
N LEU A 38 -0.53 0.36 13.69
CA LEU A 38 -1.36 0.55 12.50
C LEU A 38 -0.59 1.19 11.35
N PHE A 39 0.27 2.16 11.65
CA PHE A 39 1.14 2.76 10.63
C PHE A 39 2.16 1.78 10.06
N VAL A 40 2.74 0.91 10.89
CA VAL A 40 3.67 -0.12 10.43
C VAL A 40 2.96 -1.07 9.47
N ILE A 41 1.74 -1.50 9.80
CA ILE A 41 0.93 -2.36 8.92
C ILE A 41 0.62 -1.63 7.60
N ALA A 42 0.17 -0.38 7.67
CA ALA A 42 -0.10 0.43 6.48
C ALA A 42 1.16 0.60 5.59
N ALA A 43 2.32 0.82 6.20
CA ALA A 43 3.59 0.96 5.48
C ALA A 43 4.00 -0.35 4.77
N ILE A 44 3.81 -1.50 5.41
CA ILE A 44 4.08 -2.81 4.79
C ILE A 44 3.18 -3.01 3.57
N PHE A 45 1.89 -2.71 3.69
CA PHE A 45 0.96 -2.81 2.56
C PHE A 45 1.31 -1.84 1.42
N LEU A 46 1.74 -0.61 1.75
CA LEU A 46 2.18 0.35 0.75
C LEU A 46 3.42 -0.15 0.00
N ILE A 47 4.42 -0.68 0.72
CA ILE A 47 5.65 -1.21 0.11
C ILE A 47 5.35 -2.43 -0.76
N ALA A 48 4.52 -3.37 -0.28
CA ALA A 48 4.10 -4.53 -1.06
C ALA A 48 3.29 -4.13 -2.29
N GLY A 49 2.41 -3.13 -2.15
CA GLY A 49 1.63 -2.51 -3.22
C GLY A 49 2.51 -1.92 -4.31
N LEU A 50 3.40 -0.99 -3.94
CA LEU A 50 4.31 -0.32 -4.85
C LEU A 50 5.30 -1.29 -5.51
N GLY A 51 5.87 -2.21 -4.72
CA GLY A 51 6.81 -3.21 -5.23
C GLY A 51 6.15 -4.16 -6.23
N GLY A 52 4.97 -4.68 -5.91
CA GLY A 52 4.22 -5.55 -6.81
C GLY A 52 3.75 -4.85 -8.08
N TYR A 53 3.23 -3.63 -7.95
CA TYR A 53 2.84 -2.81 -9.09
C TYR A 53 4.04 -2.54 -10.01
N PHE A 54 5.18 -2.11 -9.45
CA PHE A 54 6.40 -1.85 -10.21
C PHE A 54 6.91 -3.09 -10.96
N LEU A 55 6.94 -4.25 -10.30
CA LEU A 55 7.36 -5.51 -10.93
C LEU A 55 6.44 -5.90 -12.09
N ILE A 56 5.13 -5.69 -11.97
CA ILE A 56 4.18 -5.93 -13.07
C ILE A 56 4.40 -4.95 -14.20
N THR A 57 4.57 -3.65 -13.92
CA THR A 57 4.81 -2.64 -14.95
C THR A 57 6.08 -2.97 -15.75
N VAL A 58 7.18 -3.30 -15.07
CA VAL A 58 8.44 -3.69 -15.73
C VAL A 58 8.27 -4.98 -16.55
N SER A 59 7.56 -5.97 -16.01
CA SER A 59 7.27 -7.23 -16.73
C SER A 59 6.41 -7.00 -17.97
N ASN A 60 5.43 -6.09 -17.90
CA ASN A 60 4.55 -5.76 -19.02
C ASN A 60 5.33 -5.06 -20.14
N VAL A 61 6.22 -4.11 -19.80
CA VAL A 61 7.11 -3.45 -20.78
C VAL A 61 8.07 -4.44 -21.44
N GLY A 62 8.55 -5.45 -20.71
CA GLY A 62 9.39 -6.53 -21.26
C GLY A 62 8.65 -7.44 -22.25
N SER A 63 7.36 -7.67 -22.03
CA SER A 63 6.54 -8.56 -22.88
C SER A 63 6.25 -7.98 -24.28
N TYR A 64 6.26 -6.66 -24.46
CA TYR A 64 6.06 -6.03 -25.78
C TYR A 64 7.33 -6.00 -26.65
N ARG A 65 8.48 -6.42 -26.11
CA ARG A 65 9.77 -6.43 -26.81
C ARG A 65 10.16 -7.77 -27.41
N TYR A 66 9.30 -8.80 -27.30
CA TYR A 66 9.50 -10.12 -27.88
C TYR A 66 8.29 -10.55 -28.70
#